data_AF-A0A3M9XR64-F1
#
_entry.id   AF-A0A3M9XR64-F1
#
_cell.length_a   1.000
_cell.length_b   1.000
_cell.length_c   1.000
_cell.angle_alpha   90.00
_cell.angle_beta   90.00
_cell.angle_gamma   90.00
#
_symmetry.space_group_name_H-M   'P 1'
#
loop_
_entity.id
_entity.type
_entity.pdbx_description
1 polymer ?
#
loop_
_entity_poly.entity_id
_entity_poly.type
_entity_poly.pdbx_seq_one_letter_code
_entity_poly.pdbx_strand_id
1 'polypeptide(L)' 'MRHSLSLLLLALFASVAPAQAMAGNQIPDDVKERCKSDYSRLCSGVMPGGGRVLACFQAHKAEVSPDCADALSKMKN' A
#
# COMPACT_ATOMS: atom_id res chain seq x y z
N MET A 1 -31.03 45.57 18.81
CA MET A 1 -31.80 44.93 17.72
C MET A 1 -31.13 45.01 16.33
N ARG A 2 -29.81 45.28 16.22
CA ARG A 2 -29.07 45.24 14.93
C ARG A 2 -27.89 44.25 14.90
N HIS A 3 -27.55 43.65 16.04
CA HIS A 3 -26.45 42.68 16.17
C HIS A 3 -26.93 41.25 16.46
N SER A 4 -28.24 41.04 16.65
CA SER A 4 -28.82 39.70 16.82
C SER A 4 -29.04 38.96 15.49
N LEU A 5 -28.88 39.64 14.34
CA LEU A 5 -29.10 39.06 13.01
C LEU A 5 -27.80 38.61 12.31
N SER A 6 -26.63 38.87 12.88
CA SER A 6 -25.33 38.54 12.26
C SER A 6 -24.63 37.32 12.84
N LEU A 7 -25.19 36.66 13.85
CA LEU A 7 -24.60 35.46 14.47
C LEU A 7 -25.13 34.13 13.90
N LEU A 8 -26.05 34.16 12.94
CA LEU A 8 -26.69 32.97 12.37
C LEU A 8 -26.08 32.46 11.06
N LEU A 9 -25.01 33.07 10.54
CA LEU A 9 -24.49 32.82 9.18
C LEU A 9 -23.05 32.29 9.06
N LEU A 10 -22.38 31.92 10.15
CA LEU A 10 -20.96 31.50 10.11
C LEU A 10 -20.66 30.04 10.51
N ALA A 11 -21.67 29.18 10.64
CA ALA A 11 -21.49 27.78 11.06
C ALA A 11 -21.59 26.75 9.93
N LEU A 12 -21.40 27.14 8.66
CA LEU A 12 -21.49 26.21 7.50
C LEU A 12 -20.15 25.69 6.96
N PHE A 13 -19.07 25.79 7.75
CA PHE A 13 -17.80 25.12 7.44
C PHE A 13 -17.60 23.89 8.34
N ALA A 14 -18.56 22.97 8.34
CA ALA A 14 -18.38 21.64 8.91
C ALA A 14 -17.51 20.82 7.96
N SER A 15 -16.19 20.95 8.12
CA SER A 15 -15.13 19.99 7.79
C SER A 15 -15.48 18.91 6.77
N VAL A 16 -15.19 19.18 5.49
CA VAL A 16 -14.92 18.10 4.54
C VAL A 16 -13.57 17.51 4.96
N ALA A 17 -13.59 16.49 5.83
CA ALA A 17 -12.41 15.68 6.04
C ALA A 17 -12.05 15.05 4.68
N PRO A 18 -10.82 15.21 4.15
CA PRO A 18 -10.45 14.41 3.01
C PRO A 18 -10.53 12.97 3.49
N ALA A 19 -11.33 12.14 2.80
CA ALA A 19 -11.18 10.70 2.93
C ALA A 19 -9.77 10.40 2.45
N GLN A 20 -8.81 10.38 3.38
CA GLN A 20 -7.45 9.95 3.10
C GLN A 20 -7.59 8.47 2.75
N ALA A 21 -7.68 8.21 1.43
CA ALA A 21 -7.66 6.88 0.89
C ALA A 21 -6.43 6.20 1.50
N MET A 22 -6.70 5.17 2.30
CA MET A 22 -5.70 4.38 2.99
C MET A 22 -4.59 4.07 1.98
N ALA A 23 -3.39 4.59 2.22
CA ALA A 23 -2.19 4.17 1.51
C ALA A 23 -1.97 2.69 1.89
N GLY A 24 -2.64 1.81 1.15
CA GLY A 24 -2.50 0.38 1.30
C GLY A 24 -1.03 0.05 1.13
N ASN A 25 -0.52 -0.78 2.03
CA ASN A 25 0.82 -1.35 2.01
C ASN A 25 1.04 -2.14 0.71
N GLN A 26 1.30 -1.40 -0.36
CA GLN A 26 1.31 -1.87 -1.74
C GLN A 26 2.75 -2.14 -2.15
N ILE A 27 2.97 -3.32 -2.71
CA ILE A 27 4.26 -3.74 -3.24
C ILE A 27 4.58 -2.83 -4.43
N PRO A 28 5.79 -2.24 -4.50
CA PRO A 28 6.19 -1.40 -5.64
C PRO A 28 6.02 -2.15 -6.97
N ASP A 29 5.61 -1.43 -8.03
CA ASP A 29 5.39 -2.04 -9.35
C ASP A 29 6.64 -2.75 -9.89
N ASP A 30 7.84 -2.21 -9.63
CA ASP A 30 9.13 -2.84 -9.96
C ASP A 30 9.23 -4.26 -9.39
N VAL A 31 8.90 -4.40 -8.10
CA VAL A 31 8.93 -5.69 -7.40
C VAL A 31 7.85 -6.61 -7.95
N LYS A 32 6.67 -6.09 -8.24
CA LYS A 32 5.56 -6.87 -8.79
C LYS A 32 5.92 -7.48 -10.15
N GLU A 33 6.52 -6.70 -11.04
CA GLU A 33 6.90 -7.16 -12.37
C GLU A 33 8.09 -8.14 -12.31
N ARG A 34 9.16 -7.78 -11.60
CA ARG A 34 10.38 -8.60 -11.50
C ARG A 34 10.14 -9.91 -10.75
N CYS A 35 9.24 -9.92 -9.78
CA CYS A 35 8.90 -11.11 -9.00
C CYS A 35 7.67 -11.89 -9.53
N LYS A 36 7.09 -11.51 -10.67
CA LYS A 36 5.83 -12.13 -11.16
C LYS A 36 5.95 -13.64 -11.44
N SER A 37 7.06 -14.05 -12.05
CA SER A 37 7.34 -15.46 -12.34
C SER A 37 7.55 -16.24 -11.05
N ASP A 38 8.35 -15.68 -10.13
CA ASP A 38 8.61 -16.28 -8.82
C ASP A 38 7.34 -16.39 -7.97
N TYR A 39 6.45 -15.39 -8.02
CA TYR A 39 5.16 -15.45 -7.37
C TYR A 39 4.32 -16.62 -7.90
N SER A 40 4.23 -16.78 -9.22
CA SER A 40 3.43 -17.86 -9.83
C SER A 40 3.98 -19.24 -9.47
N ARG A 41 5.30 -19.39 -9.38
CA ARG A 41 5.98 -20.66 -9.10
C ARG A 41 6.03 -21.01 -7.61
N LEU A 42 6.25 -20.02 -6.74
CA LEU A 42 6.52 -20.23 -5.31
C LEU A 42 5.34 -19.83 -4.40
N CYS A 43 4.57 -18.80 -4.79
CA CYS A 43 3.62 -18.11 -3.92
C CYS A 43 2.20 -18.01 -4.49
N SER A 44 1.82 -18.80 -5.50
CA SER A 44 0.55 -18.65 -6.24
C SER A 44 -0.71 -18.79 -5.38
N GLY A 45 -0.65 -19.50 -4.25
CA GLY A 45 -1.74 -19.63 -3.28
C GLY A 45 -1.78 -18.53 -2.21
N VAL A 46 -0.86 -17.56 -2.23
CA VAL A 46 -0.74 -16.53 -1.19
C VAL A 46 -1.64 -15.35 -1.50
N MET A 47 -2.67 -15.12 -0.68
CA MET A 47 -3.55 -13.97 -0.86
C MET A 47 -2.77 -12.65 -0.74
N PRO A 48 -2.82 -11.74 -1.73
CA PRO A 48 -2.09 -10.46 -1.69
C PRO A 48 -2.50 -9.54 -0.53
N GLY A 49 -1.59 -8.65 -0.12
CA GLY A 49 -1.81 -7.69 0.96
C GLY A 49 -1.27 -8.14 2.33
N GLY A 50 -1.18 -7.20 3.28
CA GLY A 50 -0.73 -7.47 4.65
C GLY A 50 0.69 -8.05 4.76
N GLY A 51 1.54 -7.86 3.75
CA GLY A 51 2.91 -8.38 3.73
C GLY A 51 3.04 -9.90 3.51
N ARG A 52 1.95 -10.64 3.28
CA ARG A 52 1.98 -12.10 3.13
C ARG A 52 2.86 -12.57 1.95
N VAL A 53 2.81 -11.84 0.84
CA VAL A 53 3.62 -12.16 -0.35
C VAL A 53 5.12 -11.97 -0.07
N LEU A 54 5.51 -10.90 0.63
CA LEU A 54 6.89 -10.73 1.09
C LEU A 54 7.32 -11.86 2.03
N ALA A 55 6.46 -12.28 2.95
CA ALA A 55 6.76 -13.38 3.86
C ALA A 55 6.98 -14.70 3.09
N CYS A 56 6.20 -14.95 2.04
CA CYS A 56 6.42 -16.09 1.15
C CYS A 56 7.78 -16.02 0.44
N PHE A 57 8.11 -14.87 -0.16
CA PHE A 57 9.45 -14.70 -0.78
C PHE A 57 10.58 -14.87 0.24
N GLN A 58 10.40 -14.42 1.49
CA GLN A 58 11.39 -14.60 2.53
C GLN A 58 11.59 -16.07 2.92
N ALA A 59 10.53 -16.88 2.91
CA ALA A 59 10.60 -18.32 3.13
C ALA A 59 11.34 -19.03 1.98
N HIS A 60 11.15 -18.56 0.75
CA HIS A 60 11.77 -19.08 -0.47
C HIS A 60 12.97 -18.25 -0.96
N LYS A 61 13.67 -17.56 -0.05
CA LYS A 61 14.73 -16.59 -0.41
C LYS A 61 15.87 -17.17 -1.26
N ALA A 62 16.11 -18.48 -1.16
CA ALA A 62 17.15 -19.18 -1.91
C ALA A 62 16.68 -19.64 -3.30
N GLU A 63 15.36 -19.63 -3.53
CA GLU A 63 14.72 -20.13 -4.74
C GLU A 63 14.19 -19.01 -5.63
N VAL A 64 14.02 -17.79 -5.11
CA VAL A 64 13.66 -16.62 -5.91
C VAL A 64 14.75 -16.32 -6.94
N SER A 65 14.34 -15.82 -8.10
CA SER A 65 15.30 -15.44 -9.14
C SER A 65 16.22 -14.30 -8.67
N PRO A 66 17.44 -14.17 -9.25
CA PRO A 66 18.32 -13.05 -8.94
C PRO A 66 17.67 -11.68 -9.17
N ASP A 67 16.81 -11.59 -10.20
CA ASP A 67 16.10 -10.37 -10.56
C ASP A 67 15.08 -9.95 -9.48
N CYS A 68 14.27 -10.89 -9.02
CA CYS A 68 13.36 -10.66 -7.91
C CYS A 68 14.10 -10.37 -6.60
N ALA A 69 15.20 -11.07 -6.30
CA ALA A 69 15.99 -10.85 -5.09
C ALA A 69 16.58 -9.43 -5.03
N ASP A 70 17.08 -8.91 -6.15
CA ASP A 70 17.55 -7.53 -6.26
C ASP A 70 16.42 -6.52 -6.06
N ALA A 71 15.26 -6.74 -6.69
CA ALA A 71 14.07 -5.90 -6.49
C ALA A 71 13.64 -5.86 -5.01
N LEU A 72 13.60 -7.02 -4.36
CA LEU A 72 13.24 -7.15 -2.94
C LEU A 72 14.24 -6.45 -2.02
N SER A 73 15.53 -6.49 -2.36
CA SER A 73 16.58 -5.85 -1.57
C SER A 73 16.47 -4.33 -1.58
N LYS A 74 16.01 -3.74 -2.70
CA LYS A 74 15.80 -2.30 -2.84
C LYS A 74 14.63 -1.77 -1.99
N MET A 75 13.71 -2.62 -1.54
CA MET A 75 12.63 -2.22 -0.64
C MET A 75 13.07 -2.02 0.81
N LYS A 76 14.24 -2.56 1.19
CA LYS A 76 14.72 -2.58 2.58
C LYS A 76 15.50 -1.32 2.96
N ASN A 77 15.48 -0.32 2.08
CA ASN A 77 16.20 0.94 2.15
C ASN A 77 15.21 2.11 2.09
#